data_AF-A0A2N5XFW0-F1
#
_entry.id   AF-A0A2N5XFW0-F1
#
_cell.length_a   1.000
_cell.length_b   1.000
_cell.length_c   1.000
_cell.angle_alpha   90.00
_cell.angle_beta   90.00
_cell.angle_gamma   90.00
#
_symmetry.space_group_name_H-M   'P 1'
#
loop_
_entity.id
_entity.type
_entity.pdbx_description
1 polymer ?
#
loop_
_entity_poly.entity_id
_entity_poly.type
_entity_poly.pdbx_seq_one_letter_code
_entity_poly.pdbx_strand_id
1 'polypeptide(L)'
;MTVGALAVLPLGVADAGAALVEPRVLALGAAVALLSSVLPYTLELFSLRILSTGTFGILMSLGPALAALAGWLVLGQALAWQQTAAIVMVVLAGAGSVRFSRPPS
;
A
#
# COMPACT_ATOMS: atom_id res chain seq x y z
N MET A 1 5.03 12.62 -2.03
CA MET A 1 6.35 12.06 -1.70
C MET A 1 7.30 13.09 -1.11
N THR A 2 7.44 14.30 -1.69
CA THR A 2 8.41 15.33 -1.23
C THR A 2 8.22 15.80 0.22
N VAL A 3 7.00 16.13 0.64
CA VAL A 3 6.74 16.61 2.01
C VAL A 3 7.05 15.52 3.06
N GLY A 4 6.60 14.28 2.83
CA GLY A 4 6.91 13.15 3.71
C GLY A 4 8.39 12.81 3.75
N ALA A 5 9.08 12.88 2.60
CA ALA A 5 10.52 12.68 2.54
C ALA A 5 11.26 13.73 3.38
N LEU A 6 10.93 15.02 3.26
CA LEU A 6 11.55 16.09 4.06
C LEU A 6 11.27 15.94 5.56
N ALA A 7 10.09 15.46 5.95
CA ALA A 7 9.75 15.24 7.35
C ALA A 7 10.55 14.08 7.97
N VAL A 8 10.81 13.01 7.22
CA VAL A 8 11.51 11.81 7.71
C VAL A 8 13.04 11.87 7.52
N LEU A 9 13.53 12.66 6.56
CA LEU A 9 14.95 12.85 6.26
C LEU A 9 15.83 13.09 7.50
N PRO A 10 15.51 14.02 8.42
CA PRO A 10 16.37 14.28 9.58
C PRO A 10 16.45 13.09 10.53
N LEU A 11 15.35 12.34 10.70
CA LEU A 11 15.31 11.13 11.52
C LEU A 11 16.15 10.01 10.89
N GLY A 12 16.03 9.83 9.57
CA GLY A 12 16.85 8.87 8.83
C GLY A 12 18.33 9.18 8.94
N VAL A 13 18.73 10.45 8.72
CA VAL A 13 20.13 10.89 8.81
C VAL A 13 20.68 10.71 10.23
N ALA A 14 19.87 10.96 11.26
CA ALA A 14 20.28 10.76 12.65
C ALA A 14 20.54 9.28 13.01
N ASP A 15 19.76 8.35 12.46
CA ASP A 15 19.85 6.92 12.76
C ASP A 15 20.90 6.20 11.89
N ALA A 16 20.88 6.43 10.58
CA ALA A 16 21.70 5.69 9.61
C ALA A 16 22.98 6.42 9.16
N GLY A 17 23.10 7.72 9.38
CA GLY A 17 24.32 8.50 9.10
C GLY A 17 24.89 8.28 7.68
N ALA A 18 26.16 7.89 7.59
CA ALA A 18 26.85 7.66 6.32
C ALA A 18 26.33 6.44 5.53
N ALA A 19 25.65 5.48 6.18
CA ALA A 19 25.11 4.29 5.50
C ALA A 19 23.98 4.65 4.51
N LEU A 20 23.32 5.80 4.68
CA LEU A 20 22.31 6.30 3.74
C LEU A 20 22.88 6.65 2.36
N VAL A 21 24.17 7.00 2.30
CA VAL A 21 24.85 7.38 1.05
C VAL A 21 25.47 6.15 0.36
N GLU A 22 25.36 4.97 0.99
CA GLU A 22 25.89 3.75 0.40
C GLU A 22 25.12 3.40 -0.88
N PRO A 23 25.82 3.14 -2.01
CA PRO A 23 25.17 2.92 -3.30
C PRO A 23 24.13 1.81 -3.28
N ARG A 24 24.34 0.78 -2.44
CA ARG A 24 23.42 -0.34 -2.27
C ARG A 24 22.12 0.08 -1.60
N VAL A 25 22.19 0.91 -0.55
CA VAL A 25 21.01 1.41 0.17
C VAL A 25 20.20 2.34 -0.74
N LEU A 26 20.87 3.22 -1.47
CA LEU A 26 20.23 4.09 -2.46
C LEU A 26 19.56 3.30 -3.59
N ALA A 27 20.23 2.27 -4.12
CA ALA A 27 19.66 1.42 -5.16
C ALA A 27 18.41 0.66 -4.69
N LEU A 28 18.45 0.08 -3.48
CA LEU A 28 17.30 -0.60 -2.90
C LEU A 28 16.16 0.38 -2.58
N GLY A 29 16.47 1.54 -2.01
CA GLY A 29 15.47 2.60 -1.75
C GLY A 29 14.81 3.10 -3.03
N ALA A 30 15.59 3.29 -4.11
CA ALA A 30 15.08 3.65 -5.42
C ALA A 30 14.20 2.53 -6.00
N ALA A 31 14.62 1.27 -5.90
CA ALA A 31 13.81 0.14 -6.36
C ALA A 31 12.47 0.05 -5.62
N VAL A 32 12.47 0.18 -4.28
CA VAL A 32 11.25 0.20 -3.47
C VAL A 32 10.36 1.39 -3.85
N ALA A 33 10.92 2.59 -4.02
CA ALA A 33 10.17 3.77 -4.42
C ALA A 33 9.50 3.60 -5.79
N LEU A 34 10.23 3.06 -6.77
CA LEU A 34 9.70 2.79 -8.11
C LEU A 34 8.61 1.72 -8.07
N LEU A 35 8.86 0.58 -7.41
CA LEU A 35 7.91 -0.51 -7.31
C LEU A 35 6.65 -0.12 -6.51
N SER A 36 6.78 0.72 -5.48
CA SER A 36 5.67 1.10 -4.62
C SER A 36 4.86 2.30 -5.15
N SER A 37 5.38 3.09 -6.08
CA SER A 37 4.64 4.25 -6.64
C SER A 37 4.40 4.11 -8.13
N VAL A 38 5.44 3.86 -8.93
CA VAL A 38 5.32 3.86 -10.39
C VAL A 38 4.52 2.66 -10.88
N LEU A 39 4.78 1.48 -10.33
CA LEU A 39 4.07 0.25 -10.70
C LEU A 39 2.58 0.32 -10.35
N PRO A 40 2.17 0.61 -9.10
CA PRO A 40 0.76 0.73 -8.76
C PRO A 40 0.07 1.87 -9.51
N TYR A 41 0.72 3.03 -9.68
CA TYR A 41 0.14 4.14 -10.43
C TYR A 41 -0.10 3.78 -11.91
N THR A 42 0.84 3.05 -12.51
CA THR A 42 0.69 2.56 -13.89
C THR A 42 -0.46 1.56 -13.99
N LEU A 43 -0.58 0.63 -13.03
CA LEU A 43 -1.70 -0.31 -12.95
C LEU A 43 -3.04 0.39 -12.71
N GLU A 44 -3.05 1.49 -11.95
CA GLU A 44 -4.21 2.36 -11.72
C GLU A 44 -4.68 2.98 -13.03
N LEU A 45 -3.78 3.65 -13.75
CA LEU A 45 -4.08 4.30 -15.03
C LEU A 45 -4.50 3.27 -16.09
N PHE A 46 -3.90 2.08 -16.08
CA PHE A 46 -4.25 0.99 -16.98
C PHE A 46 -5.60 0.36 -16.61
N SER A 47 -5.88 0.17 -15.31
CA SER A 47 -7.18 -0.31 -14.82
C SER A 47 -8.31 0.65 -15.19
N LEU A 48 -8.11 1.95 -15.06
CA LEU A 48 -9.11 2.95 -15.46
C LEU A 48 -9.42 2.92 -16.97
N ARG A 49 -8.51 2.40 -17.79
CA ARG A 49 -8.75 2.22 -19.23
C ARG A 49 -9.51 0.94 -19.58
N ILE A 50 -9.57 -0.05 -18.68
CA ILE A 50 -10.08 -1.41 -18.99
C ILE A 50 -11.25 -1.82 -18.08
N LEU A 51 -11.31 -1.36 -16.84
CA LEU A 51 -12.30 -1.74 -15.83
C LEU A 51 -13.22 -0.58 -15.46
N SER A 52 -14.51 -0.86 -15.23
CA SER A 52 -15.44 0.12 -14.66
C SER A 52 -15.03 0.51 -13.23
N THR A 53 -15.27 1.76 -12.81
CA THR A 53 -14.85 2.34 -11.52
C THR A 53 -15.19 1.47 -10.29
N GLY A 54 -16.28 0.70 -10.35
CA GLY A 54 -16.68 -0.21 -9.27
C GLY A 54 -15.70 -1.36 -9.03
N THR A 55 -15.16 -1.98 -10.08
CA THR A 55 -14.23 -3.12 -9.96
C THR A 55 -12.87 -2.68 -9.41
N PHE A 56 -12.42 -1.48 -9.80
CA PHE A 56 -11.20 -0.88 -9.26
C PHE A 56 -11.34 -0.57 -7.75
N GLY A 57 -12.49 -0.04 -7.33
CA GLY A 57 -12.78 0.19 -5.91
C GLY A 57 -12.74 -1.09 -5.07
N ILE A 58 -13.21 -2.22 -5.62
CA ILE A 58 -13.13 -3.54 -4.96
C ILE A 58 -11.68 -4.00 -4.82
N LEU A 59 -10.89 -3.90 -5.89
CA LEU A 59 -9.46 -4.25 -5.88
C LEU A 59 -8.68 -3.40 -4.86
N MET A 60 -8.95 -2.09 -4.78
CA MET A 60 -8.33 -1.19 -3.80
C MET A 60 -8.77 -1.51 -2.37
N SER A 61 -10.03 -1.89 -2.16
CA SER A 61 -10.53 -2.32 -0.85
C SER A 61 -9.91 -3.62 -0.37
N LEU A 62 -9.35 -4.45 -1.26
CA LEU A 62 -8.60 -5.66 -0.90
C LEU A 62 -7.15 -5.37 -0.49
N GLY A 63 -6.66 -4.14 -0.68
CA GLY A 63 -5.30 -3.71 -0.31
C GLY A 63 -4.87 -4.11 1.10
N PRO A 64 -5.68 -3.91 2.16
CA PRO A 64 -5.34 -4.30 3.53
C PRO A 64 -5.19 -5.81 3.72
N ALA A 65 -6.04 -6.60 3.06
CA ALA A 65 -5.99 -8.05 3.15
C ALA A 65 -4.74 -8.60 2.45
N LEU A 66 -4.44 -8.08 1.26
CA LEU A 66 -3.23 -8.43 0.51
C LEU A 66 -1.95 -8.01 1.25
N ALA A 67 -1.93 -6.81 1.85
CA ALA A 67 -0.82 -6.34 2.66
C ALA A 67 -0.58 -7.24 3.88
N ALA A 68 -1.64 -7.69 4.56
CA ALA A 68 -1.54 -8.60 5.69
C ALA A 68 -1.04 -10.00 5.29
N LEU A 69 -1.52 -10.53 4.15
CA LEU A 69 -1.02 -11.80 3.60
C LEU A 69 0.45 -11.71 3.21
N ALA A 70 0.85 -10.62 2.54
CA ALA A 70 2.24 -10.39 2.19
C ALA A 70 3.11 -10.24 3.44
N GLY A 71 2.64 -9.53 4.47
CA GLY A 71 3.31 -9.45 5.77
C GLY A 71 3.50 -10.82 6.41
N TRP A 72 2.43 -11.61 6.51
CA TRP A 72 2.51 -12.98 7.04
C TRP A 72 3.48 -13.87 6.26
N LEU A 73 3.41 -13.84 4.93
CA LEU A 73 4.22 -14.72 4.07
C LEU A 73 5.70 -14.31 4.00
N VAL A 74 5.98 -13.00 3.91
CA VAL A 74 7.34 -12.48 3.68
C VAL A 74 8.07 -12.22 5.01
N LEU A 75 7.36 -11.75 6.04
CA LEU A 75 7.95 -11.42 7.35
C LEU A 75 7.65 -12.47 8.44
N GLY A 76 6.79 -13.47 8.19
CA GLY A 76 6.49 -14.53 9.17
C GLY A 76 5.71 -14.05 10.40
N GLN A 77 5.03 -12.90 10.31
CA GLN A 77 4.38 -12.26 11.45
C GLN A 77 3.18 -13.09 11.92
N ALA A 78 3.13 -13.50 13.18
CA ALA A 78 1.91 -14.06 13.75
C ALA A 78 0.86 -12.94 13.83
N LEU A 79 -0.20 -13.04 13.03
CA LEU A 79 -1.32 -12.09 13.08
C LEU A 79 -1.95 -12.17 14.46
N ALA A 80 -1.70 -11.17 15.29
CA ALA A 80 -2.38 -11.00 16.56
C ALA A 80 -3.89 -10.86 16.31
N TRP A 81 -4.72 -11.37 17.23
CA TRP A 81 -6.18 -11.35 17.11
C TRP A 81 -6.76 -9.98 16.75
N GLN A 82 -6.12 -8.91 17.22
CA GLN A 82 -6.50 -7.52 16.92
C GLN A 82 -6.30 -7.14 15.45
N GLN A 83 -5.25 -7.63 14.79
CA GLN A 83 -4.98 -7.36 13.36
C GLN A 83 -5.98 -8.08 12.47
N THR A 84 -6.29 -9.34 12.79
CA THR A 84 -7.32 -10.11 12.07
C THR A 84 -8.69 -9.44 12.19
N ALA A 85 -9.07 -8.99 13.40
CA ALA A 85 -10.31 -8.25 13.60
C ALA A 85 -10.37 -6.94 12.80
N ALA A 86 -9.26 -6.18 12.74
CA ALA A 86 -9.17 -4.96 11.95
C ALA A 86 -9.32 -5.23 10.44
N ILE A 87 -8.64 -6.25 9.90
CA ILE A 87 -8.76 -6.65 8.49
C ILE A 87 -10.21 -7.04 8.17
N VAL A 88 -10.84 -7.84 9.02
CA VAL A 88 -12.25 -8.25 8.85
C VAL A 88 -13.17 -7.03 8.84
N MET A 89 -12.98 -6.06 9.75
CA MET A 89 -13.77 -4.82 9.76
C MET A 89 -13.63 -4.03 8.45
N VAL A 90 -12.40 -3.87 7.95
CA VAL A 90 -12.16 -3.11 6.71
C VAL A 90 -12.74 -3.83 5.50
N VAL A 91 -12.60 -5.16 5.43
CA VAL A 91 -13.22 -5.98 4.37
C VAL A 91 -14.75 -5.89 4.43
N LEU A 92 -15.37 -5.94 5.61
CA LEU A 92 -16.81 -5.77 5.77
C LEU A 92 -17.28 -4.37 5.37
N ALA A 93 -16.55 -3.33 5.74
CA ALA A 93 -16.85 -1.95 5.32
C ALA A 93 -16.76 -1.79 3.79
N GLY A 94 -15.73 -2.39 3.17
CA GLY A 94 -15.59 -2.43 1.71
C GLY A 94 -16.70 -3.20 1.00
N ALA A 95 -17.10 -4.36 1.52
CA ALA A 95 -18.24 -5.11 1.00
C ALA A 95 -19.56 -4.32 1.14
N GLY A 96 -19.70 -3.56 2.23
CA GLY A 96 -20.82 -2.64 2.45
C GLY A 96 -20.87 -1.52 1.42
N SER A 97 -19.76 -0.83 1.18
CA SER A 97 -19.73 0.30 0.22
C SER A 97 -20.15 -0.13 -1.18
N VAL A 98 -19.72 -1.32 -1.63
CA VAL A 98 -20.10 -1.90 -2.93
C VAL A 98 -21.60 -2.25 -3.00
N ARG A 99 -22.17 -2.76 -1.90
CA ARG A 99 -23.62 -3.08 -1.84
C ARG A 99 -24.50 -1.82 -1.72
N PHE A 100 -23.98 -0.73 -1.18
CA PHE A 100 -24.73 0.52 -0.96
C PHE A 100 -24.45 1.61 -2.01
N SER A 101 -23.53 1.41 -2.96
CA SER A 101 -23.39 2.28 -4.14
C SER A 101 -24.66 2.21 -5.01
N ARG A 102 -25.61 3.12 -4.74
CA ARG A 102 -26.76 3.37 -5.62
C ARG A 102 -26.27 3.86 -6.99
N PRO A 103 -26.83 3.36 -8.11
CA PRO A 103 -26.50 3.91 -9.42
C PRO A 103 -26.98 5.37 -9.52
N PRO A 104 -26.20 6.25 -10.18
CA PRO A 104 -26.61 7.63 -10.42
C PRO A 104 -27.81 7.65 -11.39
N SER A 105 -28.86 8.36 -10.99
CA SER A 105 -30.11 8.61 -11.74
C SER A 105 -29.93 9.65 -12.84
#